data_AF-A0A916VTX4-F1
#
_entry.id   AF-A0A916VTX4-F1
#
_cell.length_a   1.000
_cell.length_b   1.000
_cell.length_c   1.000
_cell.angle_alpha   90.00
_cell.angle_beta   90.00
_cell.angle_gamma   90.00
#
_symmetry.space_group_name_H-M   'P 1'
#
loop_
_entity.id
_entity.type
_entity.pdbx_description
1 polymer ?
#
loop_
_entity_poly.entity_id
_entity_poly.type
_entity_poly.pdbx_seq_one_letter_code
_entity_poly.pdbx_strand_id
1 'polypeptide(L)'
;MSKFNLSYTQFFRHKFNRLISISLFILTLTIILSWSWILPSYTQTPTPNIKSREVIIQEIKDYAERHVENDKAMDSRLMIDLYEKNSVGLTTPEITKIYEEEYTKLKEAKDSNLWEKINDDLFYGLGWFAALALLILLVFKQAIDNWVTHFINSFGKWLYNQISGFELFWNFSLKRYKKGLINKHEPLKIPFRPHSSLSLQEVYVDLQFLEKANNEPINFSEIKNIIVWLLRGNLELEKHFY
;
A
#
# COMPACT_ATOMS: atom_id res chain seq x y z
N MET A 1 75.79 17.21 -19.70
CA MET A 1 75.01 18.17 -18.88
C MET A 1 73.56 18.14 -19.35
N SER A 2 72.67 17.47 -18.61
CA SER A 2 71.21 17.63 -18.76
C SER A 2 70.58 17.22 -17.44
N LYS A 3 69.97 18.19 -16.76
CA LYS A 3 69.56 18.14 -15.36
C LYS A 3 68.20 17.46 -15.23
N PHE A 4 68.07 16.66 -14.18
CA PHE A 4 66.83 16.11 -13.66
C PHE A 4 65.76 17.19 -13.48
N ASN A 5 64.67 17.10 -14.24
CA ASN A 5 63.42 17.82 -13.99
C ASN A 5 62.36 16.80 -13.58
N LEU A 6 62.41 16.36 -12.32
CA LEU A 6 61.31 15.63 -11.70
C LEU A 6 60.34 16.65 -11.12
N SER A 7 59.17 16.76 -11.77
CA SER A 7 58.10 17.68 -11.43
C SER A 7 57.62 17.43 -9.98
N TYR A 8 57.73 18.46 -9.14
CA TYR A 8 57.39 18.44 -7.71
C TYR A 8 55.98 17.91 -7.40
N THR A 9 55.05 17.92 -8.36
CA THR A 9 53.66 17.49 -8.19
C THR A 9 53.50 15.98 -8.06
N GLN A 10 54.42 15.17 -8.60
CA GLN A 10 54.33 13.70 -8.53
C GLN A 10 54.75 13.15 -7.17
N PHE A 11 55.72 13.79 -6.51
CA PHE A 11 56.22 13.36 -5.20
C PHE A 11 55.20 13.59 -4.07
N PHE A 12 54.48 14.72 -4.10
CA PHE A 12 53.45 15.03 -3.12
C PHE A 12 52.23 14.09 -3.21
N ARG A 13 51.79 13.74 -4.42
CA ARG A 13 50.64 12.84 -4.64
C ARG A 13 50.88 11.45 -4.08
N HIS A 14 52.10 10.93 -4.21
CA HIS A 14 52.43 9.59 -3.72
C HIS A 14 52.51 9.53 -2.19
N LYS A 15 53.04 10.59 -1.56
CA LYS A 15 53.14 10.70 -0.10
C LYS A 15 51.77 10.90 0.57
N PHE A 16 50.87 11.65 -0.07
CA PHE A 16 49.51 11.90 0.42
C PHE A 16 48.64 10.62 0.38
N ASN A 17 48.67 9.87 -0.73
CA ASN A 17 47.91 8.62 -0.85
C ASN A 17 48.38 7.54 0.15
N ARG A 18 49.68 7.51 0.47
CA ARG A 18 50.25 6.59 1.48
C ARG A 18 49.81 6.94 2.90
N LEU A 19 49.68 8.22 3.22
CA LEU A 19 49.20 8.66 4.54
C LEU A 19 47.71 8.37 4.72
N ILE A 20 46.90 8.54 3.68
CA ILE A 20 45.47 8.19 3.69
C ILE A 20 45.28 6.68 3.87
N SER A 21 46.03 5.84 3.15
CA SER A 21 45.89 4.39 3.28
C SER A 21 46.28 3.88 4.68
N ILE A 22 47.31 4.47 5.29
CA ILE A 22 47.73 4.14 6.67
C ILE A 22 46.66 4.61 7.67
N SER A 23 46.10 5.81 7.49
CA SER A 23 45.04 6.33 8.35
C SER A 23 43.77 5.48 8.30
N LEU A 24 43.37 5.02 7.10
CA LEU A 24 42.22 4.13 6.93
C LEU A 24 42.45 2.78 7.60
N PHE A 25 43.65 2.22 7.47
CA PHE A 25 44.01 0.96 8.13
C PHE A 25 43.94 1.05 9.66
N ILE A 26 44.49 2.12 10.25
CA ILE A 26 44.44 2.34 11.70
C ILE A 26 42.99 2.50 12.18
N LEU A 27 42.17 3.24 11.44
CA LEU A 27 40.76 3.45 11.79
C LEU A 27 39.96 2.15 11.75
N THR A 28 40.18 1.29 10.75
CA THR A 28 39.56 -0.04 10.70
C THR A 28 40.01 -0.95 11.83
N LEU A 29 41.30 -0.89 12.20
CA LEU A 29 41.85 -1.70 13.29
C LEU A 29 41.26 -1.30 14.65
N THR A 30 41.08 0.00 14.90
CA THR A 30 40.47 0.48 16.15
C THR A 30 39.01 0.09 16.28
N ILE A 31 38.26 0.03 15.17
CA ILE A 31 36.84 -0.39 15.18
C ILE A 31 36.74 -1.89 15.52
N ILE A 32 37.62 -2.73 14.96
CA ILE A 32 37.62 -4.18 15.22
C ILE A 32 38.01 -4.47 16.69
N LEU A 33 39.01 -3.77 17.22
CA LEU A 33 39.44 -3.95 18.61
C LEU A 33 38.38 -3.47 19.62
N SER A 34 37.63 -2.42 19.29
CA SER A 34 36.55 -1.92 20.14
C SER A 34 35.40 -2.92 20.29
N TRP A 35 35.21 -3.83 19.33
CA TRP A 35 34.15 -4.84 19.38
C TRP A 35 34.48 -6.07 20.25
N SER A 36 35.74 -6.22 20.68
CA SER A 36 36.21 -7.47 21.31
C SER A 36 36.14 -7.48 22.85
N TRP A 37 35.51 -6.49 23.49
CA TRP A 37 35.65 -6.26 24.94
C TRP A 37 34.46 -6.64 25.83
N ILE A 38 33.51 -7.44 25.33
CA ILE A 38 32.43 -7.92 26.20
C ILE A 38 32.18 -9.40 25.93
N LEU A 39 32.97 -10.26 26.58
CA LEU A 39 32.57 -11.64 26.85
C LEU A 39 32.56 -11.83 28.37
N PRO A 40 31.39 -11.88 29.02
CA PRO A 40 31.32 -12.28 30.42
C PRO A 40 31.58 -13.80 30.49
N SER A 41 32.74 -14.19 31.00
CA SER A 41 33.01 -15.58 31.36
C SER A 41 32.32 -15.90 32.68
N TYR A 42 31.10 -16.43 32.62
CA TYR A 42 30.43 -17.00 33.79
C TYR A 42 30.96 -18.40 34.06
N THR A 43 31.82 -18.54 35.07
CA THR A 43 32.16 -19.84 35.67
C THR A 43 31.13 -20.16 36.74
N GLN A 44 30.27 -21.16 36.48
CA GLN A 44 29.37 -21.72 37.49
C GLN A 44 29.95 -23.07 37.98
N THR A 45 30.40 -23.09 39.23
CA THR A 45 30.66 -24.33 39.98
C THR A 45 29.33 -24.98 40.36
N PRO A 46 29.12 -26.29 40.14
CA PRO A 46 27.86 -26.94 40.45
C PRO A 46 27.76 -27.22 41.96
N THR A 47 27.00 -26.38 42.67
CA THR A 47 26.49 -26.70 44.01
C THR A 47 25.27 -27.62 43.89
N PRO A 48 25.06 -28.59 44.81
CA PRO A 48 23.92 -29.49 44.74
C PRO A 48 22.62 -28.69 44.88
N ASN A 49 21.82 -28.76 43.82
CA ASN A 49 20.62 -27.97 43.60
C ASN A 49 19.47 -28.48 44.48
N ILE A 50 19.36 -27.94 45.69
CA ILE A 50 18.09 -27.89 46.42
C ILE A 50 17.58 -26.45 46.27
N LYS A 51 16.96 -26.15 45.12
CA LYS A 51 16.30 -24.86 44.90
C LYS A 51 15.17 -24.69 45.91
N SER A 52 15.16 -23.56 46.60
CA SER A 52 14.03 -23.18 47.47
C SER A 52 12.80 -22.85 46.60
N ARG A 53 11.63 -22.86 47.23
CA ARG A 53 10.35 -22.60 46.56
C ARG A 53 10.35 -21.23 45.89
N GLU A 54 10.96 -20.24 46.53
CA GLU A 54 11.06 -18.86 46.08
C GLU A 54 11.93 -18.74 44.82
N VAL A 55 13.01 -19.52 44.74
CA VAL A 55 13.89 -19.53 43.56
C VAL A 55 13.15 -20.06 42.33
N ILE A 56 12.36 -21.12 42.49
CA ILE A 56 11.57 -21.69 41.37
C ILE A 56 10.47 -20.72 40.93
N ILE A 57 9.81 -20.07 41.88
CA ILE A 57 8.81 -19.02 41.56
C ILE A 57 9.47 -17.88 40.78
N GLN A 58 10.66 -17.44 41.20
CA GLN A 58 11.37 -16.38 40.49
C GLN A 58 11.77 -16.82 39.08
N GLU A 59 12.27 -18.04 38.88
CA GLU A 59 12.61 -18.53 37.54
C GLU A 59 11.39 -18.57 36.59
N ILE A 60 10.22 -18.96 37.10
CA ILE A 60 8.96 -18.94 36.33
C ILE A 60 8.62 -17.50 35.90
N LYS A 61 8.79 -16.52 36.81
CA LYS A 61 8.58 -15.10 36.51
C LYS A 61 9.59 -14.56 35.49
N ASP A 62 10.86 -14.91 35.64
CA ASP A 62 11.90 -14.52 34.68
C ASP A 62 11.63 -15.11 33.28
N TYR A 63 11.01 -16.30 33.20
CA TYR A 63 10.55 -16.86 31.93
C TYR A 63 9.40 -16.04 31.32
N ALA A 64 8.44 -15.61 32.13
CA ALA A 64 7.36 -14.73 31.69
C ALA A 64 7.91 -13.41 31.15
N GLU A 65 8.87 -12.79 31.86
CA GLU A 65 9.55 -11.57 31.43
C GLU A 65 10.24 -11.75 30.09
N ARG A 66 11.07 -12.80 29.93
CA ARG A 66 11.73 -13.09 28.64
C ARG A 66 10.73 -13.31 27.51
N HIS A 67 9.58 -13.93 27.76
CA HIS A 67 8.57 -14.13 26.72
C HIS A 67 7.94 -12.80 26.28
N VAL A 68 7.65 -11.91 27.23
CA VAL A 68 7.10 -10.58 26.95
C VAL A 68 8.13 -9.69 26.24
N GLU A 69 9.39 -9.69 26.70
CA GLU A 69 10.47 -8.93 26.08
C GLU A 69 10.69 -9.33 24.63
N ASN A 70 10.71 -10.65 24.35
CA ASN A 70 10.94 -11.20 23.02
C ASN A 70 9.66 -11.33 22.16
N ASP A 71 8.53 -10.76 22.58
CA ASP A 71 7.23 -10.84 21.90
C ASP A 71 6.79 -12.27 21.54
N LYS A 72 7.14 -13.24 22.39
CA LYS A 72 6.68 -14.62 22.25
C LYS A 72 5.29 -14.77 22.84
N ALA A 73 4.46 -15.58 22.20
CA ALA A 73 3.16 -15.95 22.73
C ALA A 73 3.29 -16.66 24.09
N MET A 74 2.28 -16.48 24.94
CA MET A 74 2.18 -17.17 26.22
C MET A 74 2.17 -18.69 26.01
N ASP A 75 3.04 -19.40 26.73
CA ASP A 75 3.14 -20.86 26.64
C ASP A 75 3.18 -21.48 28.04
N SER A 76 1.99 -21.63 28.63
CA SER A 76 1.83 -22.24 29.95
C SER A 76 2.21 -23.73 29.95
N ARG A 77 2.13 -24.41 28.80
CA ARG A 77 2.48 -25.84 28.69
C ARG A 77 3.98 -26.04 28.87
N LEU A 78 4.80 -25.17 28.28
CA LEU A 78 6.24 -25.18 28.48
C LEU A 78 6.60 -25.06 29.97
N MET A 79 5.91 -24.21 30.73
CA MET A 79 6.18 -24.06 32.17
C MET A 79 5.80 -25.30 32.96
N ILE A 80 4.70 -25.96 32.59
CA ILE A 80 4.30 -27.24 33.16
C ILE A 80 5.38 -28.29 32.87
N ASP A 81 5.81 -28.46 31.62
CA ASP A 81 6.80 -29.46 31.24
C ASP A 81 8.16 -29.25 31.95
N LEU A 82 8.56 -28.00 32.15
CA LEU A 82 9.82 -27.66 32.83
C LEU A 82 9.77 -27.84 34.34
N TYR A 83 8.61 -27.61 34.97
CA TYR A 83 8.49 -27.52 36.43
C TYR A 83 7.51 -28.52 37.06
N GLU A 84 6.89 -29.44 36.32
CA GLU A 84 5.98 -30.46 36.85
C GLU A 84 6.65 -31.33 37.93
N LYS A 85 7.93 -31.68 37.74
CA LYS A 85 8.73 -32.50 38.67
C LYS A 85 9.61 -31.67 39.60
N ASN A 86 9.13 -30.50 40.01
CA ASN A 86 9.88 -29.62 40.90
C ASN A 86 10.10 -30.26 42.28
N SER A 87 11.21 -29.91 42.94
CA SER A 87 11.59 -30.42 44.26
C SER A 87 10.80 -29.81 45.43
N VAL A 88 9.91 -28.85 45.16
CA VAL A 88 9.23 -28.00 46.15
C VAL A 88 7.73 -28.25 46.26
N GLY A 89 7.21 -29.21 45.50
CA GLY A 89 5.79 -29.62 45.52
C GLY A 89 4.82 -28.59 44.92
N LEU A 90 5.28 -27.65 44.09
CA LEU A 90 4.39 -26.75 43.36
C LEU A 90 3.50 -27.57 42.42
N THR A 91 2.19 -27.34 42.51
CA THR A 91 1.23 -28.04 41.67
C THR A 91 1.16 -27.42 40.27
N THR A 92 0.79 -28.21 39.27
CA THR A 92 0.58 -27.73 37.88
C THR A 92 -0.29 -26.47 37.80
N PRO A 93 -1.43 -26.36 38.51
CA PRO A 93 -2.24 -25.15 38.50
C PRO A 93 -1.53 -23.92 39.10
N GLU A 94 -0.71 -24.10 40.13
CA GLU A 94 0.05 -23.01 40.75
C GLU A 94 1.14 -22.48 39.81
N ILE A 95 1.87 -23.37 39.13
CA ILE A 95 2.90 -23.01 38.16
C ILE A 95 2.28 -22.18 37.03
N THR A 96 1.20 -22.68 36.46
CA THR A 96 0.46 -21.99 35.39
C THR A 96 -0.02 -20.63 35.85
N LYS A 97 -0.64 -20.54 37.02
CA LYS A 97 -1.18 -19.29 37.55
C LYS A 97 -0.09 -18.23 37.74
N ILE A 98 1.03 -18.59 38.37
CA ILE A 98 2.15 -17.65 38.60
C ILE A 98 2.71 -17.12 37.28
N TYR A 99 2.85 -18.00 36.29
CA TYR A 99 3.35 -17.62 34.98
C TYR A 99 2.37 -16.71 34.23
N GLU A 100 1.10 -17.09 34.14
CA GLU A 100 0.07 -16.35 33.39
C GLU A 100 -0.20 -14.97 34.00
N GLU A 101 -0.22 -14.86 35.33
CA GLU A 101 -0.40 -13.58 36.02
C GLU A 101 0.76 -12.62 35.74
N GLU A 102 2.01 -13.08 35.86
CA GLU A 102 3.18 -12.23 35.61
C GLU A 102 3.31 -11.88 34.12
N TYR A 103 3.06 -12.84 33.22
CA TYR A 103 3.07 -12.59 31.78
C TYR A 103 2.04 -11.53 31.38
N THR A 104 0.80 -11.66 31.86
CA THR A 104 -0.28 -10.72 31.54
C THR A 104 0.04 -9.31 32.03
N LYS A 105 0.50 -9.20 33.29
CA LYS A 105 0.90 -7.92 33.90
C LYS A 105 2.02 -7.22 33.11
N LEU A 106 3.05 -7.97 32.72
CA LEU A 106 4.17 -7.43 31.95
C LEU A 106 3.76 -7.07 30.52
N LYS A 107 2.88 -7.87 29.89
CA LYS A 107 2.37 -7.60 28.55
C LYS A 107 1.53 -6.32 28.52
N GLU A 108 0.64 -6.14 29.49
CA GLU A 108 -0.16 -4.92 29.64
C GLU A 108 0.73 -3.68 29.84
N ALA A 109 1.75 -3.79 30.70
CA ALA A 109 2.69 -2.70 30.96
C ALA A 109 3.58 -2.36 29.73
N LYS A 110 3.92 -3.36 28.91
CA LYS A 110 4.65 -3.14 27.65
C LYS A 110 3.75 -2.48 26.60
N ASP A 111 2.53 -2.98 26.44
CA ASP A 111 1.60 -2.50 25.42
C ASP A 111 1.12 -1.06 25.72
N SER A 112 0.95 -0.68 26.99
CA SER A 112 0.65 0.71 27.38
C SER A 112 1.79 1.68 27.04
N ASN A 113 3.04 1.31 27.34
CA ASN A 113 4.23 2.09 26.99
C ASN A 113 4.41 2.22 25.46
N LEU A 114 4.07 1.18 24.70
CA LEU A 114 4.10 1.24 23.23
C LEU A 114 3.05 2.22 22.69
N TRP A 115 1.84 2.22 23.25
CA TRP A 115 0.79 3.16 22.85
C TRP A 115 1.13 4.61 23.16
N GLU A 116 1.68 4.90 24.35
CA GLU A 116 2.15 6.24 24.70
C GLU A 116 3.27 6.70 23.79
N LYS A 117 4.25 5.83 23.52
CA LYS A 117 5.37 6.14 22.63
C LYS A 117 4.92 6.37 21.18
N ILE A 118 3.96 5.59 20.70
CA ILE A 118 3.39 5.78 19.36
C ILE A 118 2.61 7.09 19.29
N ASN A 119 1.77 7.42 20.28
CA ASN A 119 1.06 8.70 20.27
C ASN A 119 2.03 9.88 20.31
N ASP A 120 3.04 9.86 21.18
CA ASP A 120 4.00 10.95 21.26
C ASP A 120 4.80 11.12 19.96
N ASP A 121 5.32 10.03 19.38
CA ASP A 121 6.15 10.11 18.15
C ASP A 121 5.32 10.46 16.90
N LEU A 122 4.08 9.93 16.83
CA LEU A 122 3.19 10.13 15.69
C LEU A 122 2.61 11.55 15.68
N PHE A 123 2.20 12.12 16.82
CA PHE A 123 1.62 13.46 16.84
C PHE A 123 2.66 14.60 16.82
N TYR A 124 3.85 14.41 17.41
CA TYR A 124 4.88 15.45 17.43
C TYR A 124 5.54 15.65 16.05
N GLY A 125 5.67 14.57 15.27
CA GLY A 125 6.20 14.61 13.91
C GLY A 125 5.15 14.96 12.85
N LEU A 126 3.98 14.30 12.85
CA LEU A 126 2.99 14.48 11.77
C LEU A 126 2.29 15.83 11.79
N GLY A 127 2.20 16.54 12.91
CA GLY A 127 1.60 17.88 12.94
C GLY A 127 2.27 18.83 11.96
N TRP A 128 3.60 18.80 11.90
CA TRP A 128 4.39 19.60 10.96
C TRP A 128 4.31 19.07 9.53
N PHE A 129 4.31 17.75 9.32
CA PHE A 129 4.13 17.18 7.98
C PHE A 129 2.73 17.47 7.42
N ALA A 130 1.69 17.42 8.23
CA ALA A 130 0.32 17.76 7.84
C ALA A 130 0.20 19.26 7.49
N ALA A 131 0.80 20.13 8.30
CA ALA A 131 0.86 21.57 8.02
C ALA A 131 1.65 21.88 6.73
N LEU A 132 2.80 21.24 6.53
CA LEU A 132 3.62 21.36 5.33
C LEU A 132 2.88 20.83 4.10
N ALA A 133 2.21 19.67 4.21
CA ALA A 133 1.41 19.08 3.14
C ALA A 133 0.24 19.99 2.75
N LEU A 134 -0.46 20.58 3.71
CA LEU A 134 -1.53 21.56 3.45
C LEU A 134 -1.01 22.82 2.80
N LEU A 135 0.17 23.31 3.21
CA LEU A 135 0.82 24.47 2.62
C LEU A 135 1.21 24.20 1.16
N ILE A 136 1.82 23.04 0.89
CA ILE A 136 2.15 22.59 -0.47
C ILE A 136 0.88 22.47 -1.31
N LEU A 137 -0.18 21.88 -0.76
CA LEU A 137 -1.44 21.69 -1.45
C LEU A 137 -2.13 23.02 -1.78
N LEU A 138 -2.03 24.02 -0.90
CA LEU A 138 -2.54 25.37 -1.15
C LEU A 138 -1.73 26.14 -2.19
N VAL A 139 -0.39 26.13 -2.06
CA VAL A 139 0.52 26.86 -2.97
C VAL A 139 0.47 26.27 -4.38
N PHE A 140 0.39 24.95 -4.49
CA PHE A 140 0.41 24.23 -5.77
C PHE A 140 -0.97 23.76 -6.23
N LYS A 141 -2.07 24.21 -5.59
CA LYS A 141 -3.43 23.74 -5.90
C LYS A 141 -3.71 23.71 -7.41
N GLN A 142 -3.39 24.78 -8.11
CA GLN A 142 -3.67 24.92 -9.54
C GLN A 142 -2.75 24.03 -10.41
N ALA A 143 -1.52 23.79 -9.98
CA ALA A 143 -0.61 22.85 -10.65
C ALA A 143 -1.03 21.39 -10.40
N ILE A 144 -1.49 21.08 -9.18
CA ILE A 144 -2.00 19.77 -8.77
C ILE A 144 -3.29 19.47 -9.54
N ASP A 145 -4.26 20.39 -9.63
CA ASP A 145 -5.51 20.18 -10.37
C ASP A 145 -5.24 19.85 -11.85
N ASN A 146 -4.31 20.58 -12.48
CA ASN A 146 -3.88 20.30 -13.85
C ASN A 146 -3.16 18.96 -13.96
N TRP A 147 -2.24 18.66 -13.05
CA TRP A 147 -1.50 17.40 -13.03
C TRP A 147 -2.42 16.20 -12.81
N VAL A 148 -3.35 16.27 -11.86
CA VAL A 148 -4.36 15.25 -11.56
C VAL A 148 -5.25 15.04 -12.78
N THR A 149 -5.72 16.11 -13.42
CA THR A 149 -6.56 15.99 -14.63
C THR A 149 -5.79 15.31 -15.77
N HIS A 150 -4.52 15.68 -15.98
CA HIS A 150 -3.66 15.02 -16.95
C HIS A 150 -3.37 13.56 -16.60
N PHE A 151 -3.14 13.27 -15.32
CA PHE A 151 -2.88 11.93 -14.82
C PHE A 151 -4.11 11.04 -15.00
N ILE A 152 -5.30 11.47 -14.56
CA ILE A 152 -6.55 10.73 -14.72
C ILE A 152 -6.84 10.48 -16.21
N ASN A 153 -6.66 11.49 -17.06
CA ASN A 153 -6.88 11.31 -18.50
C ASN A 153 -5.87 10.35 -19.13
N SER A 154 -4.61 10.40 -18.72
CA SER A 154 -3.55 9.54 -19.25
C SER A 154 -3.70 8.10 -18.72
N PHE A 155 -3.97 7.95 -17.43
CA PHE A 155 -4.26 6.69 -16.79
C PHE A 155 -5.53 6.06 -17.36
N GLY A 156 -6.58 6.84 -17.57
CA GLY A 156 -7.81 6.40 -18.21
C GLY A 156 -7.57 5.91 -19.65
N LYS A 157 -6.75 6.60 -20.43
CA LYS A 157 -6.34 6.15 -21.78
C LYS A 157 -5.48 4.88 -21.73
N TRP A 158 -4.53 4.81 -20.82
CA TRP A 158 -3.67 3.63 -20.64
C TRP A 158 -4.49 2.41 -20.21
N LEU A 159 -5.33 2.57 -19.19
CA LEU A 159 -6.22 1.54 -18.68
C LEU A 159 -7.21 1.10 -19.76
N TYR A 160 -7.75 2.05 -20.53
CA TYR A 160 -8.59 1.74 -21.68
C TYR A 160 -7.85 0.89 -22.71
N ASN A 161 -6.64 1.26 -23.11
CA ASN A 161 -5.87 0.49 -24.09
C ASN A 161 -5.55 -0.92 -23.59
N GLN A 162 -5.42 -1.12 -22.28
CA GLN A 162 -5.22 -2.45 -21.68
C GLN A 162 -6.52 -3.26 -21.59
N ILE A 163 -7.64 -2.61 -21.32
CA ILE A 163 -8.92 -3.29 -21.03
C ILE A 163 -9.85 -3.38 -22.25
N SER A 164 -9.63 -2.59 -23.30
CA SER A 164 -10.49 -2.55 -24.50
C SER A 164 -10.54 -3.87 -25.29
N GLY A 165 -9.63 -4.81 -24.99
CA GLY A 165 -9.62 -6.16 -25.57
C GLY A 165 -10.36 -7.21 -24.74
N PHE A 166 -10.91 -6.87 -23.57
CA PHE A 166 -11.54 -7.84 -22.67
C PHE A 166 -13.07 -7.88 -22.87
N GLU A 167 -13.64 -9.07 -23.10
CA GLU A 167 -15.06 -9.26 -23.46
C GLU A 167 -16.04 -8.65 -22.44
N LEU A 168 -15.69 -8.65 -21.15
CA LEU A 168 -16.53 -8.11 -20.07
C LEU A 168 -16.78 -6.60 -20.16
N PHE A 169 -15.96 -5.86 -20.89
CA PHE A 169 -16.05 -4.39 -21.01
C PHE A 169 -16.60 -3.92 -22.36
N TRP A 170 -17.06 -4.85 -23.21
CA TRP A 170 -17.63 -4.56 -24.52
C TRP A 170 -18.76 -3.53 -24.45
N ASN A 171 -19.70 -3.69 -23.51
CA ASN A 171 -20.83 -2.78 -23.34
C ASN A 171 -20.41 -1.34 -23.00
N PHE A 172 -19.34 -1.17 -22.22
CA PHE A 172 -18.84 0.14 -21.85
C PHE A 172 -18.08 0.79 -23.03
N SER A 173 -17.26 0.00 -23.72
CA SER A 173 -16.55 0.43 -24.93
C SER A 173 -17.54 0.84 -26.03
N LEU A 174 -18.60 0.06 -26.25
CA LEU A 174 -19.62 0.33 -27.26
C LEU A 174 -20.42 1.60 -26.96
N LYS A 175 -20.82 1.82 -25.70
CA LYS A 175 -21.52 3.04 -25.27
C LYS A 175 -20.66 4.28 -25.53
N ARG A 176 -19.37 4.22 -25.22
CA ARG A 176 -18.46 5.35 -25.40
C ARG A 176 -18.08 5.57 -26.86
N TYR A 177 -17.93 4.50 -27.64
CA TYR A 177 -17.73 4.56 -29.10
C TYR A 177 -18.92 5.21 -29.80
N LYS A 178 -20.15 4.78 -29.48
CA LYS A 178 -21.39 5.41 -29.99
C LYS A 178 -21.43 6.90 -29.66
N LYS A 179 -21.13 7.27 -28.41
CA LYS A 179 -21.07 8.68 -27.98
C LYS A 179 -19.99 9.47 -28.73
N GLY A 180 -18.83 8.87 -28.97
CA GLY A 180 -17.73 9.49 -29.72
C GLY A 180 -18.07 9.69 -31.20
N LEU A 181 -18.73 8.72 -31.84
CA LEU A 181 -19.23 8.83 -33.21
C LEU A 181 -20.26 9.94 -33.34
N ILE A 182 -21.23 10.00 -32.43
CA ILE A 182 -22.27 11.05 -32.42
C ILE A 182 -21.61 12.42 -32.34
N ASN A 183 -20.70 12.63 -31.38
CA ASN A 183 -20.04 13.94 -31.22
C ASN A 183 -19.11 14.31 -32.39
N LYS A 184 -18.48 13.33 -33.04
CA LYS A 184 -17.54 13.58 -34.15
C LYS A 184 -18.25 13.84 -35.48
N HIS A 185 -19.44 13.28 -35.66
CA HIS A 185 -20.20 13.33 -36.91
C HIS A 185 -21.54 14.07 -36.76
N GLU A 186 -21.70 14.86 -35.70
CA GLU A 186 -22.87 15.71 -35.47
C GLU A 186 -23.13 16.68 -36.64
N PRO A 187 -22.11 17.28 -37.29
CA PRO A 187 -22.28 17.98 -38.56
C PRO A 187 -21.84 17.11 -39.75
N LEU A 188 -22.55 16.01 -40.05
CA LEU A 188 -22.25 15.24 -41.26
C LEU A 188 -22.63 16.07 -42.50
N LYS A 189 -21.62 16.63 -43.19
CA LYS A 189 -21.82 17.41 -44.40
C LYS A 189 -22.16 16.48 -45.56
N ILE A 190 -23.44 16.42 -45.92
CA ILE A 190 -23.91 15.65 -47.07
C ILE A 190 -23.58 16.45 -48.33
N PRO A 191 -22.86 15.88 -49.32
CA PRO A 191 -22.46 16.60 -50.51
C PRO A 191 -23.64 17.16 -51.33
N PHE A 192 -24.82 16.55 -51.20
CA PHE A 192 -26.05 16.96 -51.89
C PHE A 192 -26.93 17.95 -51.10
N ARG A 193 -26.53 18.33 -49.87
CA ARG A 193 -27.27 19.30 -49.04
C ARG A 193 -26.28 20.23 -48.30
N PRO A 194 -25.74 21.26 -48.97
CA PRO A 194 -24.65 22.07 -48.42
C PRO A 194 -25.04 22.97 -47.24
N HIS A 195 -26.34 23.25 -47.03
CA HIS A 195 -26.83 24.19 -46.01
C HIS A 195 -27.61 23.55 -44.85
N SER A 196 -27.66 22.21 -44.74
CA SER A 196 -28.19 21.56 -43.54
C SER A 196 -27.39 20.32 -43.20
N SER A 197 -26.81 20.32 -42.00
CA SER A 197 -26.19 19.15 -41.41
C SER A 197 -27.27 18.16 -40.95
N LEU A 198 -27.09 16.89 -41.26
CA LEU A 198 -27.94 15.82 -40.73
C LEU A 198 -27.38 15.41 -39.36
N SER A 199 -28.17 15.58 -38.30
CA SER A 199 -27.79 15.11 -36.97
C SER A 199 -27.91 13.58 -36.94
N LEU A 200 -26.84 12.87 -36.54
CA LEU A 200 -26.88 11.40 -36.47
C LEU A 200 -27.88 10.88 -35.42
N GLN A 201 -28.30 11.71 -34.48
CA GLN A 201 -29.32 11.38 -33.49
C GLN A 201 -30.69 11.14 -34.16
N GLU A 202 -30.97 11.80 -35.29
CA GLU A 202 -32.24 11.67 -36.03
C GLU A 202 -32.30 10.43 -36.93
N VAL A 203 -31.16 9.85 -37.33
CA VAL A 203 -31.09 8.81 -38.39
C VAL A 203 -30.38 7.54 -37.92
N TYR A 204 -30.41 7.23 -36.62
CA TYR A 204 -29.99 5.91 -36.16
C TYR A 204 -31.15 4.91 -36.29
N VAL A 205 -31.33 4.34 -37.48
CA VAL A 205 -32.24 3.21 -37.67
C VAL A 205 -31.51 1.93 -37.27
N ASP A 206 -32.08 1.19 -36.33
CA ASP A 206 -31.51 -0.09 -35.88
C ASP A 206 -31.44 -1.06 -37.07
N LEU A 207 -30.23 -1.55 -37.39
CA LEU A 207 -30.02 -2.43 -38.54
C LEU A 207 -30.82 -3.73 -38.40
N GLN A 208 -31.11 -4.15 -37.17
CA GLN A 208 -31.97 -5.31 -36.88
C GLN A 208 -33.41 -5.09 -37.38
N PHE A 209 -33.90 -3.85 -37.36
CA PHE A 209 -35.21 -3.49 -37.90
C PHE A 209 -35.23 -3.53 -39.44
N LEU A 210 -34.16 -3.05 -40.09
CA LEU A 210 -34.03 -3.09 -41.55
C LEU A 210 -33.85 -4.51 -42.09
N GLU A 211 -33.13 -5.37 -41.37
CA GLU A 211 -32.98 -6.78 -41.71
C GLU A 211 -34.31 -7.53 -41.60
N LYS A 212 -35.10 -7.26 -40.55
CA LYS A 212 -36.44 -7.84 -40.39
C LYS A 212 -37.43 -7.33 -41.45
N ALA A 213 -37.38 -6.04 -41.80
CA ALA A 213 -38.24 -5.44 -42.82
C ALA A 213 -37.96 -5.94 -44.25
N ASN A 214 -36.73 -6.36 -44.53
CA ASN A 214 -36.36 -6.91 -45.85
C ASN A 214 -36.71 -8.40 -46.00
N ASN A 215 -36.89 -9.13 -44.90
CA ASN A 215 -37.07 -10.58 -44.91
C ASN A 215 -38.53 -11.02 -44.71
N GLU A 216 -39.44 -10.13 -44.33
CA GLU A 216 -40.88 -10.43 -44.15
C GLU A 216 -41.75 -9.38 -44.87
N PRO A 217 -42.86 -9.78 -45.54
CA PRO A 217 -43.76 -8.82 -46.15
C PRO A 217 -44.41 -7.95 -45.07
N ILE A 218 -44.25 -6.64 -45.23
CA ILE A 218 -44.67 -5.63 -44.26
C ILE A 218 -46.19 -5.70 -44.03
N ASN A 219 -46.60 -6.18 -42.85
CA ASN A 219 -47.99 -6.14 -42.43
C ASN A 219 -48.32 -4.74 -41.85
N PHE A 220 -49.01 -3.92 -42.64
CA PHE A 220 -49.37 -2.53 -42.28
C PHE A 220 -50.20 -2.41 -40.98
N SER A 221 -50.79 -3.50 -40.48
CA SER A 221 -51.51 -3.49 -39.20
C SER A 221 -50.59 -3.38 -37.98
N GLU A 222 -49.38 -3.95 -38.03
CA GLU A 222 -48.37 -3.82 -36.96
C GLU A 222 -47.74 -2.43 -36.93
N ILE A 223 -47.48 -1.85 -38.10
CA ILE A 223 -46.92 -0.49 -38.22
C ILE A 223 -47.87 0.54 -37.62
N LYS A 224 -49.19 0.39 -37.80
CA LYS A 224 -50.18 1.29 -37.20
C LYS A 224 -50.11 1.26 -35.67
N ASN A 225 -49.91 0.09 -35.06
CA ASN A 225 -49.78 -0.05 -33.61
C ASN A 225 -48.46 0.53 -33.08
N ILE A 226 -47.36 0.39 -33.82
CA ILE A 226 -46.06 0.95 -33.43
C ILE A 226 -46.06 2.49 -33.55
N ILE A 227 -46.66 3.05 -34.60
CA ILE A 227 -46.81 4.51 -34.75
C ILE A 227 -47.73 5.07 -33.64
N VAL A 228 -48.80 4.37 -33.29
CA VAL A 228 -49.68 4.74 -32.17
C VAL A 228 -48.93 4.68 -30.84
N TRP A 229 -48.07 3.67 -30.63
CA TRP A 229 -47.25 3.55 -29.43
C TRP A 229 -46.18 4.64 -29.33
N LEU A 230 -45.49 4.96 -30.44
CA LEU A 230 -44.51 6.05 -30.51
C LEU A 230 -45.14 7.44 -30.28
N LEU A 231 -46.31 7.69 -30.87
CA LEU A 231 -47.05 8.94 -30.65
C LEU A 231 -47.60 9.05 -29.21
N ARG A 232 -48.03 7.92 -28.61
CA ARG A 232 -48.48 7.89 -27.21
C ARG A 232 -47.33 8.09 -26.23
N GLY A 233 -46.14 7.52 -26.49
CA GLY A 233 -44.94 7.73 -25.67
C GLY A 233 -44.44 9.17 -25.70
N ASN A 234 -44.58 9.86 -26.83
CA ASN A 234 -44.15 11.26 -26.96
C ASN A 234 -45.12 12.24 -26.25
N LEU A 235 -46.42 11.92 -26.18
CA LEU A 235 -47.42 12.70 -25.45
C LEU A 235 -47.30 12.60 -23.92
N GLU A 236 -46.72 11.51 -23.39
CA GLU A 236 -46.47 11.38 -21.95
C GLU A 236 -45.23 12.16 -21.49
N LEU A 237 -44.25 12.37 -22.37
CA LEU A 237 -43.06 13.17 -22.09
C LEU A 237 -43.36 14.69 -22.06
N GLU A 238 -44.37 15.16 -22.78
CA GLU A 238 -44.82 16.56 -22.73
C GLU A 238 -45.59 16.92 -21.44
N LYS A 239 -46.26 15.96 -20.78
CA LYS A 239 -47.01 16.21 -19.54
C LYS A 239 -46.14 16.36 -18.30
N HIS A 240 -44.87 15.97 -18.36
CA HIS A 240 -43.92 16.12 -17.25
C HIS A 240 -43.06 17.39 -17.36
N PHE A 241 -43.31 18.24 -18.35
CA PHE A 241 -42.56 19.48 -18.61
C PHE A 241 -43.39 20.77 -18.50
N TYR A 242 -44.53 20.72 -17.80
CA TYR A 242 -45.25 21.92 -17.32
C TYR A 242 -45.47 21.84 -15.80
#